data_AF-A0A0J7ZG13-F1
#
_entry.id   AF-A0A0J7ZG13-F1
#
_cell.length_a   1.000
_cell.length_b   1.000
_cell.length_c   1.000
_cell.angle_alpha   90.00
_cell.angle_beta   90.00
_cell.angle_gamma   90.00
#
_symmetry.space_group_name_H-M   'P 1'
#
loop_
_entity.id
_entity.type
_entity.pdbx_description
1 polymer ?
#
loop_
_entity_poly.entity_id
_entity_poly.type
_entity_poly.pdbx_seq_one_letter_code
_entity_poly.pdbx_strand_id
1 'polypeptide(L)'
;MPTPSAEITLTTSRALGLVAIPSGEEYLQAKQTLEEAGFSRLPNGAFTAPLADTSAARHTASALVHSAHEHGATIITSARPYLGDIGTEIAARLPGTWSAELEIYGHPLVQEDLWPRLWEAGDIYRALEDHRIPFASVLKNHAGIELLLIERPGHRSGYLLGALTDREQEDPHDDPTTPRSIVLPADPGLAAHAIAHRFLPAYRRALHNQDLNIVLRALERIREEHQTLKAIKDSGRYRDGVPLSNSRLIAGMERDFADRAWLSFRDVLEHAPILLTRCRPAATRWPDDAVALARLREALANSQAAWNEWNDLRHDLYSIPRTLPAHEWSQVRGQLGLAVLPAIETWLADSEAFERQARAAVPGGPAALSAPSPRLLTTRPAPLPSPRAAAAVTERRTWPVWPGTALS
;
A
#
# COMPACT_ATOMS: atom_id res chain seq x y z
N MET A 1 -22.18 24.76 -8.24
CA MET A 1 -21.44 25.93 -7.70
C MET A 1 -20.00 25.73 -8.14
N PRO A 2 -19.35 26.67 -8.84
CA PRO A 2 -17.92 26.55 -9.09
C PRO A 2 -17.21 26.51 -7.73
N THR A 3 -16.36 25.50 -7.52
CA THR A 3 -15.45 25.45 -6.37
C THR A 3 -14.55 26.68 -6.43
N PRO A 4 -14.43 27.48 -5.37
CA PRO A 4 -13.59 28.67 -5.39
C PRO A 4 -12.14 28.26 -5.66
N SER A 5 -11.48 28.95 -6.59
CA SER A 5 -10.11 28.62 -6.99
C SER A 5 -9.11 28.81 -5.84
N ALA A 6 -9.35 29.76 -4.93
CA ALA A 6 -8.53 30.00 -3.75
C ALA A 6 -9.36 29.86 -2.46
N GLU A 7 -8.93 28.98 -1.55
CA GLU A 7 -9.59 28.69 -0.28
C GLU A 7 -8.62 28.84 0.89
N ILE A 8 -9.13 29.31 2.03
CA ILE A 8 -8.39 29.43 3.29
C ILE A 8 -9.23 28.76 4.37
N THR A 9 -8.77 27.62 4.88
CA THR A 9 -9.39 26.97 6.04
C THR A 9 -8.77 27.51 7.33
N LEU A 10 -9.60 28.12 8.19
CA LEU A 10 -9.22 28.60 9.52
C LEU A 10 -9.60 27.59 10.60
N THR A 11 -8.68 27.32 11.50
CA THR A 11 -8.86 26.45 12.68
C THR A 11 -8.09 27.01 13.87
N THR A 12 -8.39 26.52 15.07
CA THR A 12 -7.74 26.97 16.31
C THR A 12 -6.79 25.89 16.85
N SER A 13 -5.57 26.30 17.16
CA SER A 13 -4.57 25.52 17.90
C SER A 13 -4.40 26.09 19.31
N ARG A 14 -4.21 25.21 20.29
CA ARG A 14 -3.91 25.64 21.68
C ARG A 14 -2.52 26.24 21.81
N ALA A 15 -1.57 25.76 21.00
CA ALA A 15 -0.18 26.20 21.03
C ALA A 15 0.09 27.36 20.06
N LEU A 16 -0.55 27.36 18.89
CA LEU A 16 -0.24 28.28 17.80
C LEU A 16 -1.24 29.42 17.62
N GLY A 17 -2.40 29.37 18.29
CA GLY A 17 -3.46 30.36 18.13
C GLY A 17 -4.32 30.06 16.90
N LEU A 18 -4.56 31.05 16.05
CA LEU A 18 -5.33 30.88 14.83
C LEU A 18 -4.42 30.29 13.75
N VAL A 19 -4.80 29.15 13.18
CA VAL A 19 -4.08 28.48 12.10
C VAL A 19 -4.90 28.57 10.82
N ALA A 20 -4.24 28.95 9.73
CA ALA A 20 -4.81 29.05 8.41
C ALA A 20 -4.11 28.09 7.44
N ILE A 21 -4.89 27.37 6.65
CA ILE A 21 -4.41 26.38 5.69
C ILE A 21 -4.92 26.78 4.30
N PRO A 22 -4.03 27.22 3.39
CA PRO A 22 -4.42 27.58 2.03
C PRO A 22 -4.60 26.34 1.16
N SER A 23 -5.68 26.31 0.35
CA SER A 23 -6.02 25.25 -0.59
C SER A 23 -6.67 25.79 -1.86
N GLY A 24 -6.87 24.92 -2.86
CA GLY A 24 -7.49 25.24 -4.14
C GLY A 24 -6.50 25.24 -5.32
N GLU A 25 -7.00 25.44 -6.53
CA GLU A 25 -6.17 25.54 -7.75
C GLU A 25 -5.26 26.78 -7.69
N GLU A 26 -5.78 27.88 -7.15
CA GLU A 26 -5.10 29.17 -6.95
C GLU A 26 -4.58 29.33 -5.51
N TYR A 27 -4.18 28.22 -4.86
CA TYR A 27 -3.68 28.24 -3.47
C TYR A 27 -2.49 29.21 -3.23
N LEU A 28 -1.76 29.59 -4.27
CA LEU A 28 -0.72 30.62 -4.18
C LEU A 28 -1.29 32.01 -3.87
N GLN A 29 -2.47 32.35 -4.39
CA GLN A 29 -3.16 33.60 -4.03
C GLN A 29 -3.63 33.55 -2.59
N ALA A 30 -4.18 32.42 -2.14
CA ALA A 30 -4.54 32.21 -0.73
C ALA A 30 -3.35 32.39 0.22
N LYS A 31 -2.14 31.99 -0.20
CA LYS A 31 -0.90 32.25 0.55
C LYS A 31 -0.57 33.74 0.63
N GLN A 32 -0.64 34.44 -0.50
CA GLN A 32 -0.38 35.88 -0.55
C GLN A 32 -1.34 36.67 0.35
N THR A 33 -2.64 36.34 0.29
CA THR A 33 -3.66 36.91 1.19
C THR A 33 -3.32 36.74 2.67
N LEU A 34 -2.78 35.58 3.06
CA LEU A 34 -2.39 35.31 4.45
C LEU A 34 -1.16 36.12 4.88
N GLU A 35 -0.18 36.27 3.98
CA GLU A 35 1.03 37.07 4.22
C GLU A 35 0.68 38.56 4.40
N GLU A 36 -0.18 39.10 3.53
CA GLU A 36 -0.66 40.48 3.62
C GLU A 36 -1.50 40.75 4.88
N ALA A 37 -2.28 39.75 5.32
CA ALA A 37 -3.05 39.81 6.56
C ALA A 37 -2.18 39.71 7.83
N GLY A 38 -0.87 39.47 7.68
CA GLY A 38 0.09 39.41 8.78
C GLY A 38 0.24 38.05 9.46
N PHE A 39 -0.14 36.95 8.79
CA PHE A 39 0.12 35.61 9.31
C PHE A 39 1.58 35.21 9.13
N SER A 40 2.11 34.45 10.09
CA SER A 40 3.45 33.87 10.02
C SER A 40 3.40 32.46 9.44
N ARG A 41 4.25 32.17 8.45
CA ARG A 41 4.32 30.86 7.80
C ARG A 41 5.10 29.83 8.63
N LEU A 42 4.56 28.61 8.72
CA LEU A 42 5.20 27.45 9.34
C LEU A 42 5.98 26.61 8.33
N PRO A 43 6.93 25.77 8.79
CA PRO A 43 7.69 24.87 7.92
C PRO A 43 6.82 23.89 7.13
N ASN A 44 5.71 23.45 7.71
CA ASN A 44 4.76 22.53 7.06
C ASN A 44 3.85 23.21 6.03
N GLY A 45 3.96 24.53 5.84
CA GLY A 45 3.18 25.31 4.88
C GLY A 45 1.88 25.92 5.41
N ALA A 46 1.49 25.64 6.65
CA ALA A 46 0.38 26.33 7.32
C ALA A 46 0.80 27.73 7.78
N PHE A 47 -0.17 28.57 8.13
CA PHE A 47 0.03 29.95 8.55
C PHE A 47 -0.57 30.14 9.95
N THR A 48 0.05 30.98 10.80
CA THR A 48 -0.43 31.22 12.17
C THR A 48 -0.55 32.70 12.50
N ALA A 49 -1.51 33.01 13.36
CA ALA A 49 -1.64 34.31 14.01
C ALA A 49 -1.89 34.10 15.51
N PRO A 50 -1.14 34.77 16.41
CA PRO A 50 -1.36 34.66 17.85
C PRO A 50 -2.75 35.15 18.25
N LEU A 51 -3.40 34.42 19.16
CA LEU A 51 -4.69 34.82 19.75
C LEU A 51 -4.56 35.45 21.15
N ALA A 52 -3.33 35.65 21.64
CA ALA A 52 -3.08 36.13 23.00
C ALA A 52 -3.57 37.56 23.25
N ASP A 53 -3.49 38.44 22.24
CA ASP A 53 -4.03 39.80 22.29
C ASP A 53 -5.31 39.88 21.44
N THR A 54 -6.42 40.19 22.10
CA THR A 54 -7.74 40.32 21.46
C THR A 54 -7.80 41.48 20.46
N SER A 55 -7.07 42.57 20.69
CA SER A 55 -7.04 43.71 19.78
C SER A 55 -6.28 43.36 18.50
N ALA A 56 -5.07 42.80 18.64
CA ALA A 56 -4.28 42.31 17.51
C ALA A 56 -5.02 41.22 16.72
N ALA A 57 -5.66 40.25 17.40
CA ALA A 57 -6.42 39.19 16.74
C ALA A 57 -7.60 39.73 15.92
N ARG A 58 -8.33 40.73 16.42
CA ARG A 58 -9.39 41.39 15.66
C ARG A 58 -8.84 42.14 14.45
N HIS A 59 -7.70 42.81 14.61
CA HIS A 59 -7.05 43.51 13.50
C HIS A 59 -6.63 42.53 12.40
N THR A 60 -5.95 41.44 12.75
CA THR A 60 -5.55 40.37 11.81
C THR A 60 -6.76 39.72 11.14
N ALA A 61 -7.83 39.43 11.88
CA ALA A 61 -9.06 38.88 11.29
C ALA A 61 -9.72 39.87 10.31
N SER A 62 -9.73 41.16 10.63
CA SER A 62 -10.27 42.20 9.74
C SER A 62 -9.42 42.36 8.47
N ALA A 63 -8.09 42.35 8.62
CA ALA A 63 -7.15 42.39 7.50
C ALA A 63 -7.30 41.17 6.60
N LEU A 64 -7.48 39.98 7.18
CA LEU A 64 -7.74 38.75 6.43
C LEU A 64 -9.03 38.82 5.62
N VAL A 65 -10.14 39.26 6.23
CA VAL A 65 -11.41 39.41 5.50
C VAL A 65 -11.28 40.42 4.36
N HIS A 66 -10.56 41.52 4.57
CA HIS A 66 -10.32 42.52 3.55
C HIS A 66 -9.48 41.96 2.39
N SER A 67 -8.29 41.41 2.68
CA SER A 67 -7.40 40.88 1.64
C SER A 67 -8.02 39.67 0.92
N ALA A 68 -8.80 38.82 1.62
CA ALA A 68 -9.52 37.72 0.97
C ALA A 68 -10.58 38.22 -0.01
N HIS A 69 -11.29 39.30 0.32
CA HIS A 69 -12.23 39.94 -0.60
C HIS A 69 -11.50 40.56 -1.82
N GLU A 70 -10.36 41.20 -1.62
CA GLU A 70 -9.57 41.79 -2.70
C GLU A 70 -9.01 40.73 -3.68
N HIS A 71 -8.58 39.59 -3.14
CA HIS A 71 -7.97 38.50 -3.91
C HIS A 71 -8.97 37.41 -4.32
N GLY A 72 -10.26 37.56 -4.03
CA GLY A 72 -11.28 36.57 -4.36
C GLY A 72 -11.13 35.22 -3.63
N ALA A 73 -10.42 35.20 -2.49
CA ALA A 73 -10.24 33.99 -1.69
C ALA A 73 -11.44 33.72 -0.78
N THR A 74 -11.85 32.46 -0.68
CA THR A 74 -12.94 32.03 0.21
C THR A 74 -12.40 31.60 1.57
N ILE A 75 -12.92 32.21 2.65
CA ILE A 75 -12.56 31.84 4.02
C ILE A 75 -13.56 30.82 4.55
N ILE A 76 -13.06 29.66 4.96
CA ILE A 76 -13.81 28.56 5.58
C ILE A 76 -13.39 28.48 7.04
N THR A 77 -14.34 28.57 7.97
CA THR A 77 -14.05 28.40 9.40
C THR A 77 -14.38 26.99 9.84
N SER A 78 -13.39 26.30 10.41
CA SER A 78 -13.57 24.98 11.01
C SER A 78 -13.86 25.13 12.51
N ALA A 79 -14.92 24.46 12.96
CA ALA A 79 -15.20 24.31 14.40
C ALA A 79 -14.29 23.27 15.06
N ARG A 80 -13.46 22.56 14.28
CA ARG A 80 -12.56 21.51 14.77
C ARG A 80 -11.22 22.13 15.17
N PRO A 81 -10.57 21.60 16.22
CA PRO A 81 -9.20 21.97 16.55
C PRO A 81 -8.24 21.64 15.41
N TYR A 82 -7.13 22.35 15.37
CA TYR A 82 -6.07 22.15 14.39
C TYR A 82 -5.62 20.68 14.36
N LEU A 83 -5.72 20.03 13.20
CA LEU A 83 -5.44 18.59 13.06
C LEU A 83 -4.01 18.22 13.47
N GLY A 84 -3.04 19.12 13.32
CA GLY A 84 -1.66 18.91 13.76
C GLY A 84 -1.54 18.76 15.29
N ASP A 85 -2.32 19.50 16.07
CA ASP A 85 -2.37 19.35 17.53
C ASP A 85 -2.93 17.97 17.89
N ILE A 86 -4.03 17.58 17.24
CA ILE A 86 -4.69 16.28 17.45
C ILE A 86 -3.76 15.12 17.11
N GLY A 87 -3.08 15.19 15.97
CA GLY A 87 -2.10 14.19 15.56
C GLY A 87 -0.97 14.05 16.58
N THR A 88 -0.41 15.17 17.04
CA THR A 88 0.65 15.19 18.07
C THR A 88 0.17 14.60 19.39
N GLU A 89 -1.04 14.96 19.81
CA GLU A 89 -1.68 14.44 21.01
C GLU A 89 -1.95 12.93 20.95
N ILE A 90 -2.36 12.42 19.78
CA ILE A 90 -2.53 10.98 19.55
C ILE A 90 -1.16 10.28 19.60
N ALA A 91 -0.18 10.78 18.84
CA ALA A 91 1.16 10.20 18.77
C ALA A 91 1.81 10.07 20.15
N ALA A 92 1.71 11.09 20.99
CA ALA A 92 2.25 11.08 22.36
C ALA A 92 1.63 10.00 23.27
N ARG A 93 0.45 9.47 22.92
CA ARG A 93 -0.30 8.47 23.70
C ARG A 93 -0.22 7.07 23.08
N LEU A 94 0.34 6.92 21.89
CA LEU A 94 0.52 5.62 21.24
C LEU A 94 1.68 4.84 21.87
N PRO A 95 1.63 3.50 21.87
CA PRO A 95 2.72 2.68 22.39
C PRO A 95 3.95 2.75 21.47
N GLY A 96 5.11 3.05 22.05
CA GLY A 96 6.38 3.23 21.35
C GLY A 96 6.67 4.69 21.01
N THR A 97 7.65 4.93 20.13
CA THR A 97 8.00 6.28 19.69
C THR A 97 7.25 6.63 18.42
N TRP A 98 6.26 7.51 18.55
CA TRP A 98 5.48 8.04 17.44
C TRP A 98 5.68 9.55 17.30
N SER A 99 5.73 10.02 16.07
CA SER A 99 5.65 11.44 15.72
C SER A 99 4.42 11.69 14.86
N ALA A 100 4.01 12.96 14.81
CA ALA A 100 2.93 13.40 13.93
C ALA A 100 3.40 14.62 13.13
N GLU A 101 3.15 14.60 11.85
CA GLU A 101 3.41 15.72 10.94
C GLU A 101 2.12 16.06 10.22
N LEU A 102 1.81 17.35 10.07
CA LEU A 102 0.73 17.76 9.18
C LEU A 102 1.28 17.90 7.77
N GLU A 103 0.68 17.19 6.83
CA GLU A 103 0.92 17.34 5.39
C GLU A 103 -0.21 18.15 4.77
N ILE A 104 0.14 19.11 3.91
CA ILE A 104 -0.82 19.99 3.23
C ILE A 104 -0.83 19.64 1.75
N TYR A 105 -1.99 19.21 1.27
CA TYR A 105 -2.24 18.89 -0.13
C TYR A 105 -3.00 20.06 -0.75
N GLY A 106 -2.37 21.24 -0.81
CA GLY A 106 -3.04 22.50 -1.18
C GLY A 106 -3.69 22.46 -2.58
N HIS A 107 -3.05 21.81 -3.55
CA HIS A 107 -3.53 21.70 -4.93
C HIS A 107 -4.24 20.36 -5.22
N PRO A 108 -5.35 20.33 -5.99
CA PRO A 108 -6.11 19.11 -6.29
C PRO A 108 -5.25 17.92 -6.74
N LEU A 109 -4.41 18.14 -7.74
CA LEU A 109 -3.50 17.11 -8.27
C LEU A 109 -2.53 16.55 -7.23
N VAL A 110 -2.17 17.29 -6.17
CA VAL A 110 -1.25 16.81 -5.13
C VAL A 110 -1.92 15.82 -4.18
N GLN A 111 -3.25 15.84 -4.06
CA GLN A 111 -3.97 14.79 -3.33
C GLN A 111 -3.93 13.46 -4.09
N GLU A 112 -3.77 13.48 -5.42
CA GLU A 112 -3.72 12.25 -6.20
C GLU A 112 -2.48 11.40 -5.86
N ASP A 113 -1.41 12.02 -5.36
CA ASP A 113 -0.21 11.35 -4.87
C ASP A 113 -0.45 10.49 -3.61
N LEU A 114 -1.60 10.64 -2.94
CA LEU A 114 -1.98 9.80 -1.80
C LEU A 114 -2.54 8.46 -2.21
N TRP A 115 -3.15 8.36 -3.40
CA TRP A 115 -3.81 7.13 -3.84
C TRP A 115 -2.87 5.93 -3.88
N PRO A 116 -1.68 6.02 -4.49
CA PRO A 116 -0.76 4.88 -4.57
C PRO A 116 -0.14 4.54 -3.22
N ARG A 117 -0.17 5.47 -2.26
CA ARG A 117 0.41 5.29 -0.92
C ARG A 117 -0.57 4.66 0.07
N LEU A 118 -1.87 4.63 -0.21
CA LEU A 118 -2.82 3.99 0.70
C LEU A 118 -2.72 2.47 0.59
N TRP A 119 -2.58 1.79 1.73
CA TRP A 119 -2.57 0.33 1.75
C TRP A 119 -3.96 -0.27 1.49
N GLU A 120 -5.05 0.47 1.63
CA GLU A 120 -6.39 -0.10 1.48
C GLU A 120 -7.37 0.82 0.76
N ALA A 121 -8.32 0.23 0.05
CA ALA A 121 -9.42 0.92 -0.61
C ALA A 121 -10.72 0.97 0.26
N GLY A 122 -10.57 1.26 1.54
CA GLY A 122 -11.70 1.28 2.50
C GLY A 122 -12.42 2.63 2.59
N ASP A 123 -12.94 2.94 3.78
CA ASP A 123 -13.69 4.18 4.03
C ASP A 123 -12.81 5.42 3.82
N ILE A 124 -11.50 5.33 4.10
CA ILE A 124 -10.57 6.44 3.85
C ILE A 124 -10.33 6.68 2.37
N TYR A 125 -10.31 5.62 1.56
CA TYR A 125 -10.16 5.71 0.12
C TYR A 125 -11.38 6.40 -0.48
N ARG A 126 -12.59 5.94 -0.15
CA ARG A 126 -13.84 6.60 -0.58
C ARG A 126 -13.89 8.06 -0.11
N ALA A 127 -13.43 8.35 1.10
CA ALA A 127 -13.37 9.72 1.60
C ALA A 127 -12.46 10.62 0.76
N LEU A 128 -11.33 10.11 0.27
CA LEU A 128 -10.46 10.84 -0.65
C LEU A 128 -11.05 10.95 -2.07
N GLU A 129 -11.95 10.04 -2.44
CA GLU A 129 -12.56 9.97 -3.79
C GLU A 129 -13.69 10.99 -3.89
N ASP A 130 -14.55 10.95 -2.89
CA ASP A 130 -15.77 11.75 -2.81
C ASP A 130 -15.50 13.17 -2.31
N HIS A 131 -14.37 13.40 -1.63
CA HIS A 131 -14.09 14.68 -0.97
C HIS A 131 -12.66 15.19 -1.17
N ARG A 132 -12.58 16.51 -1.26
CA ARG A 132 -11.32 17.24 -1.21
C ARG A 132 -10.76 17.21 0.20
N ILE A 133 -9.56 16.67 0.37
CA ILE A 133 -8.84 16.64 1.66
C ILE A 133 -7.60 17.53 1.55
N PRO A 134 -7.69 18.81 1.92
CA PRO A 134 -6.59 19.77 1.72
C PRO A 134 -5.40 19.55 2.67
N PHE A 135 -5.57 18.76 3.73
CA PHE A 135 -4.52 18.43 4.68
C PHE A 135 -4.85 17.15 5.44
N ALA A 136 -3.81 16.47 5.92
CA ALA A 136 -3.90 15.30 6.79
C ALA A 136 -2.79 15.33 7.83
N SER A 137 -2.93 14.58 8.92
CA SER A 137 -1.82 14.31 9.82
C SER A 137 -1.28 12.91 9.56
N VAL A 138 0.02 12.82 9.26
CA VAL A 138 0.73 11.55 9.10
C VAL A 138 1.40 11.21 10.42
N LEU A 139 1.00 10.06 11.00
CA LEU A 139 1.61 9.51 12.20
C LEU A 139 2.67 8.51 11.79
N LYS A 140 3.92 8.72 12.23
CA LYS A 140 5.05 7.87 11.87
C LYS A 140 5.65 7.25 13.13
N ASN A 141 6.11 6.00 13.04
CA ASN A 141 6.91 5.39 14.09
C ASN A 141 8.31 5.01 13.60
N HIS A 142 9.20 4.73 14.54
CA HIS A 142 10.58 4.32 14.24
C HIS A 142 10.68 2.98 13.49
N ALA A 143 9.59 2.20 13.41
CA ALA A 143 9.55 0.92 12.74
C ALA A 143 9.08 1.03 11.28
N GLY A 144 8.92 2.26 10.76
CA GLY A 144 8.49 2.53 9.39
C GLY A 144 6.98 2.41 9.17
N ILE A 145 6.17 2.32 10.24
CA ILE A 145 4.71 2.37 10.11
C ILE A 145 4.30 3.83 9.93
N GLU A 146 3.62 4.11 8.82
CA GLU A 146 3.00 5.40 8.54
C GLU A 146 1.48 5.25 8.51
N LEU A 147 0.78 6.12 9.23
CA LEU A 147 -0.68 6.15 9.31
C LEU A 147 -1.20 7.51 8.85
N LEU A 148 -2.23 7.53 8.01
CA LEU A 148 -2.89 8.74 7.54
C LEU A 148 -4.11 9.02 8.42
N LEU A 149 -4.13 10.17 9.10
CA LEU A 149 -5.26 10.67 9.87
C LEU A 149 -5.91 11.84 9.12
N ILE A 150 -7.18 11.70 8.75
CA ILE A 150 -7.96 12.77 8.12
C ILE A 150 -9.18 13.12 8.97
N GLU A 151 -9.68 14.35 8.81
CA GLU A 151 -11.01 14.67 9.30
C GLU A 151 -12.06 13.85 8.56
N ARG A 152 -13.06 13.33 9.28
CA ARG A 152 -14.12 12.54 8.65
C ARG A 152 -15.07 13.47 7.86
N PRO A 153 -15.12 13.40 6.52
CA PRO A 153 -15.95 14.29 5.71
C PRO A 153 -17.44 14.07 5.97
N GLY A 154 -18.25 15.13 5.89
CA GLY A 154 -19.70 15.05 6.13
C GLY A 154 -20.12 14.82 7.59
N HIS A 155 -19.17 14.69 8.52
CA HIS A 155 -19.44 14.51 9.95
C HIS A 155 -18.98 15.73 10.76
N ARG A 156 -19.63 16.00 11.90
CA ARG A 156 -19.28 17.13 12.77
C ARG A 156 -18.06 16.90 13.66
N SER A 157 -17.72 15.64 13.91
CA SER A 157 -16.61 15.25 14.78
C SER A 157 -16.04 13.89 14.36
N GLY A 158 -14.88 13.55 14.92
CA GLY A 158 -14.19 12.29 14.65
C GLY A 158 -13.31 12.33 13.41
N TYR A 159 -12.48 11.30 13.29
CA TYR A 159 -11.43 11.19 12.29
C TYR A 159 -11.51 9.85 11.57
N LEU A 160 -10.91 9.75 10.40
CA LEU A 160 -10.64 8.48 9.72
C LEU A 160 -9.14 8.22 9.77
N LEU A 161 -8.79 6.96 9.96
CA LEU A 161 -7.41 6.50 9.98
C LEU A 161 -7.22 5.37 8.99
N GLY A 162 -6.23 5.50 8.13
CA GLY A 162 -5.76 4.48 7.21
C GLY A 162 -4.26 4.22 7.37
N ALA A 163 -3.78 3.13 6.79
CA ALA A 163 -2.36 2.84 6.70
C ALA A 163 -1.79 3.34 5.38
N LEU A 164 -0.61 3.95 5.45
CA LEU A 164 0.21 4.22 4.28
C LEU A 164 1.19 3.08 4.05
N THR A 165 1.62 2.92 2.81
CA THR A 165 2.62 1.96 2.36
C THR A 165 3.49 2.57 1.27
N ASP A 166 4.75 2.18 1.30
CA ASP A 166 5.77 2.46 0.28
C ASP A 166 5.86 1.33 -0.77
N ARG A 167 5.04 0.29 -0.62
CA ARG A 167 5.03 -0.88 -1.51
C ARG A 167 4.13 -0.60 -2.70
N GLU A 168 4.65 -0.80 -3.91
CA GLU A 168 3.85 -0.79 -5.13
C GLU A 168 2.72 -1.81 -5.01
N GLN A 169 1.47 -1.37 -5.19
CA GLN A 169 0.29 -2.24 -5.23
C GLN A 169 -0.32 -2.26 -6.61
N GLU A 170 -0.60 -3.48 -7.09
CA GLU A 170 -1.26 -3.71 -8.38
C GLU A 170 -2.73 -3.24 -8.37
N ASP A 171 -3.45 -3.44 -7.25
CA ASP A 171 -4.78 -2.87 -7.00
C ASP A 171 -5.18 -2.96 -5.50
N PRO A 172 -5.42 -1.84 -4.80
CA PRO A 172 -5.84 -1.84 -3.39
C PRO A 172 -7.31 -2.27 -3.15
N HIS A 173 -8.16 -2.37 -4.18
CA HIS A 173 -9.60 -2.64 -4.03
C HIS A 173 -9.94 -4.10 -3.75
N ASP A 174 -9.11 -5.01 -4.26
CA ASP A 174 -9.41 -6.44 -4.27
C ASP A 174 -8.55 -7.25 -3.28
N ASP A 175 -7.67 -6.60 -2.50
CA ASP A 175 -6.84 -7.31 -1.52
C ASP A 175 -7.51 -7.39 -0.13
N PRO A 176 -8.09 -8.56 0.24
CA PRO A 176 -8.72 -8.75 1.56
C PRO A 176 -7.71 -8.80 2.70
N THR A 177 -6.40 -8.78 2.40
CA THR A 177 -5.34 -8.85 3.40
C THR A 177 -4.91 -7.48 3.91
N THR A 178 -5.46 -6.39 3.38
CA THR A 178 -5.14 -5.02 3.78
C THR A 178 -5.84 -4.62 5.08
N PRO A 179 -5.21 -3.76 5.91
CA PRO A 179 -5.81 -3.36 7.17
C PRO A 179 -6.89 -2.31 6.94
N ARG A 180 -8.14 -2.66 7.28
CA ARG A 180 -9.26 -1.75 7.11
C ARG A 180 -9.09 -0.45 7.88
N SER A 181 -9.43 0.69 7.24
CA SER A 181 -9.54 1.96 7.93
C SER A 181 -10.53 1.89 9.08
N ILE A 182 -10.31 2.76 10.06
CA ILE A 182 -11.22 2.87 11.21
C ILE A 182 -11.63 4.32 11.43
N VAL A 183 -12.88 4.47 11.85
CA VAL A 183 -13.39 5.72 12.41
C VAL A 183 -12.87 5.88 13.84
N LEU A 184 -12.29 7.03 14.13
CA LEU A 184 -11.78 7.42 15.43
C LEU A 184 -12.69 8.46 16.09
N PRO A 185 -12.84 8.41 17.42
CA PRO A 185 -13.50 9.45 18.18
C PRO A 185 -12.70 10.76 18.15
N ALA A 186 -13.34 11.88 18.50
CA ALA A 186 -12.68 13.18 18.53
C ALA A 186 -11.70 13.35 19.71
N ASP A 187 -11.90 12.60 20.80
CA ASP A 187 -11.00 12.61 21.95
C ASP A 187 -9.67 11.91 21.61
N PRO A 188 -8.51 12.61 21.72
CA PRO A 188 -7.21 12.04 21.36
C PRO A 188 -6.82 10.79 22.17
N GLY A 189 -7.26 10.69 23.43
CA GLY A 189 -6.99 9.54 24.29
C GLY A 189 -7.73 8.29 23.83
N LEU A 190 -9.04 8.43 23.58
CA LEU A 190 -9.86 7.35 23.02
C LEU A 190 -9.43 6.98 21.60
N ALA A 191 -9.01 7.95 20.79
CA ALA A 191 -8.46 7.72 19.46
C ALA A 191 -7.16 6.90 19.54
N ALA A 192 -6.20 7.31 20.37
CA ALA A 192 -4.95 6.57 20.59
C ALA A 192 -5.22 5.15 21.11
N HIS A 193 -6.17 4.98 22.03
CA HIS A 193 -6.59 3.67 22.52
C HIS A 193 -7.15 2.78 21.39
N ALA A 194 -8.05 3.33 20.55
CA ALA A 194 -8.59 2.60 19.41
C ALA A 194 -7.50 2.21 18.40
N ILE A 195 -6.54 3.10 18.13
CA ILE A 195 -5.39 2.79 17.27
C ILE A 195 -4.56 1.65 17.87
N ALA A 196 -4.17 1.77 19.14
CA ALA A 196 -3.27 0.84 19.81
C ALA A 196 -3.87 -0.58 19.94
N HIS A 197 -5.15 -0.67 20.28
CA HIS A 197 -5.80 -1.94 20.62
C HIS A 197 -6.64 -2.57 19.51
N ARG A 198 -7.03 -1.79 18.49
CA ARG A 198 -7.83 -2.29 17.36
C ARG A 198 -7.10 -2.19 16.03
N PHE A 199 -6.57 -1.02 15.68
CA PHE A 199 -5.94 -0.81 14.38
C PHE A 199 -4.58 -1.51 14.26
N LEU A 200 -3.63 -1.23 15.17
CA LEU A 200 -2.27 -1.79 15.09
C LEU A 200 -2.26 -3.34 15.13
N PRO A 201 -3.10 -4.02 15.91
CA PRO A 201 -3.21 -5.48 15.80
C PRO A 201 -3.74 -5.95 14.44
N ALA A 202 -4.71 -5.24 13.85
CA ALA A 202 -5.19 -5.55 12.50
C ALA A 202 -4.12 -5.29 11.43
N TYR A 203 -3.39 -4.18 11.52
CA TYR A 203 -2.24 -3.86 10.69
C TYR A 203 -1.16 -4.95 10.73
N ARG A 204 -0.79 -5.43 11.92
CA ARG A 204 0.22 -6.50 12.06
C ARG A 204 -0.25 -7.84 11.47
N ARG A 205 -1.55 -8.13 11.53
CA ARG A 205 -2.14 -9.31 10.88
C ARG A 205 -2.13 -9.17 9.36
N ALA A 206 -2.50 -8.00 8.85
CA ALA A 206 -2.45 -7.68 7.43
C ALA A 206 -1.04 -7.89 6.88
N LEU A 207 -0.03 -7.31 7.54
CA LEU A 207 1.38 -7.44 7.14
C LEU A 207 1.83 -8.89 7.11
N HIS A 208 1.49 -9.64 8.17
CA HIS A 208 1.81 -11.06 8.26
C HIS A 208 1.18 -11.89 7.14
N ASN A 209 -0.09 -11.63 6.81
CA ASN A 209 -0.79 -12.34 5.73
C ASN A 209 -0.24 -11.96 4.36
N GLN A 210 0.11 -10.69 4.15
CA GLN A 210 0.73 -10.21 2.92
C GLN A 210 2.10 -10.87 2.71
N ASP A 211 2.98 -10.80 3.72
CA ASP A 211 4.30 -11.45 3.67
C ASP A 211 4.16 -12.97 3.41
N LEU A 212 3.21 -13.63 4.07
CA LEU A 212 2.94 -15.05 3.84
C LEU A 212 2.48 -15.31 2.39
N ASN A 213 1.55 -14.53 1.87
CA ASN A 213 1.06 -14.68 0.51
C ASN A 213 2.14 -14.44 -0.53
N ILE A 214 3.04 -13.47 -0.31
CA ILE A 214 4.20 -13.21 -1.15
C ILE A 214 5.09 -14.46 -1.21
N VAL A 215 5.47 -15.01 -0.04
CA VAL A 215 6.29 -16.24 0.03
C VAL A 215 5.60 -17.41 -0.66
N LEU A 216 4.30 -17.64 -0.40
CA LEU A 216 3.58 -18.77 -1.00
C LEU A 216 3.43 -18.64 -2.52
N ARG A 217 3.15 -17.44 -3.04
CA ARG A 217 3.12 -17.18 -4.49
C ARG A 217 4.49 -17.40 -5.13
N ALA A 218 5.56 -16.96 -4.48
CA ALA A 218 6.92 -17.20 -4.94
C ALA A 218 7.25 -18.69 -5.00
N LEU A 219 6.94 -19.45 -3.95
CA LEU A 219 7.16 -20.90 -3.92
C LEU A 219 6.33 -21.64 -4.99
N GLU A 220 5.10 -21.20 -5.25
CA GLU A 220 4.28 -21.79 -6.32
C GLU A 220 4.88 -21.54 -7.70
N ARG A 221 5.32 -20.31 -8.01
CA ARG A 221 6.01 -19.98 -9.26
C ARG A 221 7.26 -20.84 -9.46
N ILE A 222 8.07 -21.02 -8.40
CA ILE A 222 9.26 -21.88 -8.45
C ILE A 222 8.88 -23.34 -8.68
N ARG A 223 7.80 -23.82 -8.05
CA ARG A 223 7.31 -25.19 -8.20
C ARG A 223 6.87 -25.49 -9.63
N GLU A 224 6.12 -24.58 -10.27
CA GLU A 224 5.68 -24.72 -11.68
C GLU A 224 6.88 -24.81 -12.64
N GLU A 225 7.87 -23.94 -12.46
CA GLU A 225 9.12 -23.94 -13.24
C GLU A 225 9.94 -25.22 -13.00
N HIS A 226 10.02 -25.69 -11.75
CA HIS A 226 10.75 -26.90 -11.39
C HIS A 226 10.09 -28.16 -11.97
N GLN A 227 8.75 -28.23 -11.93
CA GLN A 227 7.99 -29.31 -12.57
C GLN A 227 8.19 -29.33 -14.09
N THR A 228 8.23 -28.15 -14.72
CA THR A 228 8.57 -28.02 -16.15
C THR A 228 9.96 -28.59 -16.43
N LEU A 229 10.99 -28.18 -15.66
CA LEU A 229 12.35 -28.65 -15.85
C LEU A 229 12.44 -30.17 -15.69
N LYS A 230 11.77 -30.73 -14.67
CA LYS A 230 11.74 -32.18 -14.43
C LYS A 230 11.09 -32.95 -15.58
N ALA A 231 9.94 -32.49 -16.07
CA ALA A 231 9.27 -33.13 -17.21
C ALA A 231 10.14 -33.12 -18.49
N ILE A 232 10.90 -32.06 -18.70
CA ILE A 232 11.85 -31.95 -19.83
C ILE A 232 13.03 -32.91 -19.66
N LYS A 233 13.60 -33.00 -18.45
CA LYS A 233 14.67 -33.97 -18.15
C LYS A 233 14.19 -35.41 -18.32
N ASP A 234 13.01 -35.74 -17.81
CA ASP A 234 12.44 -37.09 -17.87
C ASP A 234 12.09 -37.50 -19.30
N SER A 235 11.61 -36.57 -20.13
CA SER A 235 11.29 -36.83 -21.54
C SER A 235 12.50 -36.78 -22.48
N GLY A 236 13.61 -36.19 -22.04
CA GLY A 236 14.78 -35.93 -22.87
C GLY A 236 14.50 -35.00 -24.06
N ARG A 237 13.42 -34.19 -23.99
CA ARG A 237 12.97 -33.31 -25.07
C ARG A 237 12.53 -31.96 -24.53
N TYR A 238 12.81 -30.90 -25.28
CA TYR A 238 12.33 -29.56 -24.99
C TYR A 238 10.83 -29.41 -25.30
N ARG A 239 10.21 -28.29 -24.89
CA ARG A 239 8.75 -28.02 -25.07
C ARG A 239 8.30 -28.06 -26.55
N ASP A 240 9.21 -27.79 -27.47
CA ASP A 240 8.98 -27.82 -28.94
C ASP A 240 9.28 -29.20 -29.56
N GLY A 241 9.63 -30.21 -28.76
CA GLY A 241 9.94 -31.57 -29.19
C GLY A 241 11.40 -31.81 -29.58
N VAL A 242 12.26 -30.79 -29.51
CA VAL A 242 13.69 -30.91 -29.83
C VAL A 242 14.39 -31.85 -28.84
N PRO A 243 15.08 -32.91 -29.33
CA PRO A 243 15.81 -33.83 -28.46
C PRO A 243 16.97 -33.15 -27.71
N LEU A 244 17.07 -33.42 -26.40
CA LEU A 244 18.18 -32.98 -25.55
C LEU A 244 19.30 -34.03 -25.59
N SER A 245 19.95 -34.18 -26.73
CA SER A 245 21.06 -35.12 -26.91
C SER A 245 22.43 -34.57 -26.49
N ASN A 246 22.51 -33.29 -26.09
CA ASN A 246 23.75 -32.60 -25.74
C ASN A 246 23.74 -32.10 -24.28
N SER A 247 24.76 -32.49 -23.51
CA SER A 247 24.98 -32.05 -22.12
C SER A 247 25.01 -30.52 -21.95
N ARG A 248 25.47 -29.77 -22.97
CA ARG A 248 25.46 -28.30 -22.94
C ARG A 248 24.06 -27.69 -22.95
N LEU A 249 23.10 -28.32 -23.63
CA LEU A 249 21.71 -27.84 -23.68
C LEU A 249 21.03 -28.05 -22.32
N ILE A 250 21.29 -29.19 -21.67
CA ILE A 250 20.79 -29.48 -20.32
C ILE A 250 21.34 -28.46 -19.31
N ALA A 251 22.65 -28.17 -19.35
CA ALA A 251 23.27 -27.17 -18.47
C ALA A 251 22.77 -25.74 -18.74
N GLY A 252 22.44 -25.40 -19.99
CA GLY A 252 21.81 -24.12 -20.34
C GLY A 252 20.42 -23.99 -19.72
N MET A 253 19.60 -25.03 -19.83
CA MET A 253 18.26 -25.05 -19.25
C MET A 253 18.23 -24.97 -17.72
N GLU A 254 19.16 -25.65 -17.06
CA GLU A 254 19.30 -25.57 -15.60
C GLU A 254 19.67 -24.15 -15.16
N ARG A 255 20.52 -23.46 -15.93
CA ARG A 255 20.85 -22.06 -15.69
C ARG A 255 19.66 -21.13 -15.92
N ASP A 256 18.88 -21.36 -16.97
CA ASP A 256 17.68 -20.59 -17.26
C ASP A 256 16.61 -20.77 -16.17
N PHE A 257 16.45 -22.00 -15.67
CA PHE A 257 15.61 -22.28 -14.51
C PHE A 257 16.14 -21.55 -13.28
N ALA A 258 17.44 -21.65 -12.99
CA ALA A 258 18.06 -20.99 -11.84
C ALA A 258 17.88 -19.47 -11.88
N ASP A 259 18.00 -18.83 -13.06
CA ASP A 259 17.73 -17.40 -13.25
C ASP A 259 16.28 -17.04 -12.88
N ARG A 260 15.29 -17.78 -13.41
CA ARG A 260 13.86 -17.54 -13.11
C ARG A 260 13.51 -17.85 -11.66
N ALA A 261 14.03 -18.95 -11.12
CA ALA A 261 13.79 -19.36 -9.74
C ALA A 261 14.39 -18.34 -8.77
N TRP A 262 15.57 -17.78 -9.06
CA TRP A 262 16.19 -16.71 -8.27
C TRP A 262 15.28 -15.48 -8.13
N LEU A 263 14.65 -15.03 -9.23
CA LEU A 263 13.76 -13.87 -9.23
C LEU A 263 12.59 -14.03 -8.25
N SER A 264 12.03 -15.23 -8.15
CA SER A 264 10.96 -15.53 -7.19
C SER A 264 11.51 -15.83 -5.80
N PHE A 265 12.66 -16.50 -5.69
CA PHE A 265 13.23 -16.91 -4.40
C PHE A 265 13.72 -15.72 -3.57
N ARG A 266 14.03 -14.58 -4.19
CA ARG A 266 14.26 -13.31 -3.49
C ARG A 266 13.11 -12.96 -2.54
N ASP A 267 11.86 -13.14 -2.96
CA ASP A 267 10.70 -12.84 -2.13
C ASP A 267 10.66 -13.75 -0.89
N VAL A 268 11.14 -14.99 -1.02
CA VAL A 268 11.31 -15.91 0.12
C VAL A 268 12.40 -15.40 1.06
N LEU A 269 13.56 -15.00 0.52
CA LEU A 269 14.68 -14.48 1.32
C LEU A 269 14.32 -13.20 2.07
N GLU A 270 13.51 -12.34 1.46
CA GLU A 270 13.07 -11.07 2.04
C GLU A 270 12.00 -11.26 3.13
N HIS A 271 10.96 -12.05 2.87
CA HIS A 271 9.76 -12.08 3.73
C HIS A 271 9.72 -13.29 4.69
N ALA A 272 10.36 -14.42 4.36
CA ALA A 272 10.26 -15.62 5.19
C ALA A 272 10.97 -15.55 6.56
N PRO A 273 12.12 -14.82 6.74
CA PRO A 273 12.80 -14.78 8.03
C PRO A 273 11.89 -14.33 9.17
N ILE A 274 11.15 -13.24 9.00
CA ILE A 274 10.24 -12.71 10.03
C ILE A 274 9.10 -13.68 10.34
N LEU A 275 8.56 -14.38 9.33
CA LEU A 275 7.53 -15.39 9.51
C LEU A 275 8.04 -16.59 10.32
N LEU A 276 9.24 -17.09 10.01
CA LEU A 276 9.88 -18.19 10.74
C LEU A 276 10.20 -17.85 12.19
N THR A 277 10.55 -16.60 12.50
CA THR A 277 10.78 -16.18 13.89
C THR A 277 9.52 -16.21 14.76
N ARG A 278 8.32 -16.15 14.14
CA ARG A 278 7.02 -16.19 14.83
C ARG A 278 6.47 -17.61 15.00
N CYS A 279 6.92 -18.56 14.19
CA CYS A 279 6.49 -19.95 14.30
C CYS A 279 6.86 -20.56 15.66
N ARG A 280 5.89 -21.21 16.31
CA ARG A 280 6.04 -21.84 17.64
C ARG A 280 5.47 -23.27 17.58
N PRO A 281 6.15 -24.23 16.94
CA PRO A 281 5.60 -25.56 16.64
C PRO A 281 5.11 -26.30 17.89
N ALA A 282 5.83 -26.19 19.01
CA ALA A 282 5.43 -26.79 20.30
C ALA A 282 4.09 -26.28 20.87
N ALA A 283 3.63 -25.11 20.43
CA ALA A 283 2.33 -24.53 20.82
C ALA A 283 1.21 -24.79 19.80
N THR A 284 1.49 -25.58 18.75
CA THR A 284 0.53 -25.91 17.68
C THR A 284 0.09 -27.36 17.73
N ARG A 285 -0.81 -27.75 16.82
CA ARG A 285 -1.25 -29.14 16.62
C ARG A 285 -0.21 -30.01 15.90
N TRP A 286 0.88 -29.43 15.40
CA TRP A 286 1.91 -30.10 14.60
C TRP A 286 3.31 -29.83 15.16
N PRO A 287 3.64 -30.36 16.35
CA PRO A 287 4.97 -30.16 16.94
C PRO A 287 6.10 -30.73 16.06
N ASP A 288 5.81 -31.78 15.28
CA ASP A 288 6.78 -32.44 14.39
C ASP A 288 7.25 -31.54 13.24
N ASP A 289 6.50 -30.48 12.89
CA ASP A 289 6.92 -29.48 11.91
C ASP A 289 8.22 -28.76 12.34
N ALA A 290 8.64 -28.85 13.61
CA ALA A 290 9.87 -28.24 14.11
C ALA A 290 11.13 -28.64 13.31
N VAL A 291 11.20 -29.89 12.83
CA VAL A 291 12.35 -30.37 12.04
C VAL A 291 12.38 -29.73 10.65
N ALA A 292 11.22 -29.58 10.00
CA ALA A 292 11.09 -28.86 8.75
C ALA A 292 11.45 -27.38 8.92
N LEU A 293 10.92 -26.71 9.96
CA LEU A 293 11.26 -25.32 10.24
C LEU A 293 12.76 -25.10 10.56
N ALA A 294 13.44 -26.09 11.14
CA ALA A 294 14.89 -26.01 11.36
C ALA A 294 15.66 -26.06 10.03
N ARG A 295 15.33 -27.01 9.14
CA ARG A 295 15.91 -27.12 7.80
C ARG A 295 15.69 -25.87 6.96
N LEU A 296 14.50 -25.26 7.04
CA LEU A 296 14.21 -24.00 6.35
C LEU A 296 15.07 -22.82 6.85
N ARG A 297 15.32 -22.74 8.17
CA ARG A 297 16.21 -21.71 8.72
C ARG A 297 17.66 -21.90 8.28
N GLU A 298 18.11 -23.15 8.24
CA GLU A 298 19.44 -23.50 7.72
C GLU A 298 19.56 -23.17 6.22
N ALA A 299 18.53 -23.48 5.43
CA ALA A 299 18.48 -23.13 4.01
C ALA A 299 18.57 -21.61 3.77
N LEU A 300 17.92 -20.79 4.61
CA LEU A 300 18.08 -19.34 4.57
C LEU A 300 19.50 -18.89 4.92
N ALA A 301 20.07 -19.44 5.99
CA ALA A 301 21.44 -19.11 6.40
C ALA A 301 22.46 -19.44 5.29
N ASN A 302 22.28 -20.59 4.64
CA ASN A 302 23.12 -21.01 3.50
C ASN A 302 22.94 -20.14 2.26
N SER A 303 21.82 -19.43 2.14
CA SER A 303 21.52 -18.51 1.02
C SER A 303 22.01 -17.08 1.27
N GLN A 304 22.49 -16.76 2.48
CA GLN A 304 22.81 -15.39 2.88
C GLN A 304 23.93 -14.75 2.05
N ALA A 305 24.93 -15.53 1.63
CA ALA A 305 26.04 -15.02 0.81
C ALA A 305 25.54 -14.50 -0.55
N ALA A 306 24.71 -15.30 -1.24
CA ALA A 306 24.08 -14.90 -2.51
C ALA A 306 23.13 -13.71 -2.33
N TRP A 307 22.44 -13.64 -1.19
CA TRP A 307 21.58 -12.51 -0.86
C TRP A 307 22.35 -11.20 -0.64
N ASN A 308 23.48 -11.26 0.07
CA ASN A 308 24.34 -10.10 0.27
C ASN A 308 24.94 -9.63 -1.06
N GLU A 309 25.48 -10.54 -1.86
CA GLU A 309 26.04 -10.23 -3.19
C GLU A 309 25.01 -9.53 -4.09
N TRP A 310 23.77 -10.01 -4.10
CA TRP A 310 22.68 -9.35 -4.82
C TRP A 310 22.37 -7.93 -4.32
N ASN A 311 22.37 -7.73 -3.00
CA ASN A 311 22.09 -6.42 -2.42
C ASN A 311 23.22 -5.42 -2.67
N ASP A 312 24.47 -5.86 -2.61
CA ASP A 312 25.63 -5.05 -2.95
C ASP A 312 25.57 -4.61 -4.42
N LEU A 313 25.29 -5.56 -5.34
CA LEU A 313 25.08 -5.26 -6.75
C LEU A 313 23.93 -4.27 -6.97
N ARG A 314 22.82 -4.42 -6.26
CA ARG A 314 21.68 -3.50 -6.34
C ARG A 314 22.05 -2.09 -5.85
N HIS A 315 22.81 -1.99 -4.76
CA HIS A 315 23.25 -0.72 -4.20
C HIS A 315 24.20 0.04 -5.14
N ASP A 316 25.14 -0.68 -5.77
CA ASP A 316 26.08 -0.11 -6.74
C ASP A 316 25.38 0.44 -7.99
N LEU A 317 24.26 -0.14 -8.42
CA LEU A 317 23.47 0.33 -9.57
C LEU A 317 22.70 1.62 -9.30
N TYR A 318 22.14 1.78 -8.12
CA TYR A 318 21.52 3.05 -7.74
C TYR A 318 22.57 4.16 -7.54
N SER A 319 23.86 3.78 -7.45
CA SER A 319 24.98 4.68 -7.21
C SER A 319 25.78 5.03 -8.48
N ILE A 320 25.65 4.27 -9.58
CA ILE A 320 26.45 4.43 -10.81
C ILE A 320 25.57 4.28 -12.07
N PRO A 321 25.59 5.22 -13.03
CA PRO A 321 24.94 5.04 -14.33
C PRO A 321 25.78 4.09 -15.20
N ARG A 322 25.73 2.79 -14.92
CA ARG A 322 26.26 1.73 -15.81
C ARG A 322 25.20 0.65 -15.97
N THR A 323 24.49 0.73 -17.10
CA THR A 323 23.60 -0.32 -17.56
C THR A 323 24.43 -1.52 -17.99
N LEU A 324 24.60 -2.51 -17.11
CA LEU A 324 25.00 -3.85 -17.53
C LEU A 324 23.99 -4.33 -18.60
N PRO A 325 24.45 -4.85 -19.76
CA PRO A 325 23.58 -5.46 -20.75
C PRO A 325 22.70 -6.56 -20.14
N ALA A 326 21.46 -6.72 -20.62
CA ALA A 326 20.48 -7.66 -20.06
C ALA A 326 20.96 -9.13 -19.99
N HIS A 327 21.88 -9.53 -20.88
CA HIS A 327 22.45 -10.87 -20.90
C HIS A 327 23.45 -11.12 -19.76
N GLU A 328 24.24 -10.11 -19.37
CA GLU A 328 25.16 -10.19 -18.23
C GLU A 328 24.38 -10.33 -16.91
N TRP A 329 23.23 -9.64 -16.83
CA TRP A 329 22.29 -9.78 -15.72
C TRP A 329 21.70 -11.17 -15.59
N SER A 330 21.27 -11.78 -16.69
CA SER A 330 20.76 -13.15 -16.68
C SER A 330 21.85 -14.14 -16.25
N GLN A 331 23.10 -13.91 -16.66
CA GLN A 331 24.22 -14.75 -16.23
C GLN A 331 24.51 -14.66 -14.73
N VAL A 332 24.56 -13.45 -14.17
CA VAL A 332 24.78 -13.23 -12.72
C VAL A 332 23.64 -13.85 -11.92
N ARG A 333 22.38 -13.59 -12.30
CA ARG A 333 21.22 -14.19 -11.62
C ARG A 333 21.19 -15.70 -11.73
N GLY A 334 21.57 -16.25 -12.89
CA GLY A 334 21.73 -17.70 -13.07
C GLY A 334 22.79 -18.30 -12.14
N GLN A 335 23.91 -17.62 -11.91
CA GLN A 335 24.94 -18.07 -10.96
C GLN A 335 24.43 -18.04 -9.50
N LEU A 336 23.80 -16.94 -9.09
CA LEU A 336 23.18 -16.83 -7.76
C LEU A 336 22.10 -17.89 -7.56
N GLY A 337 21.24 -18.09 -8.56
CA GLY A 337 20.21 -19.12 -8.56
C GLY A 337 20.77 -20.54 -8.43
N LEU A 338 21.88 -20.84 -9.11
CA LEU A 338 22.56 -22.14 -8.99
C LEU A 338 23.15 -22.33 -7.59
N ALA A 339 23.70 -21.27 -6.98
CA ALA A 339 24.26 -21.33 -5.64
C ALA A 339 23.20 -21.61 -4.57
N VAL A 340 21.98 -21.09 -4.73
CA VAL A 340 20.87 -21.30 -3.77
C VAL A 340 19.94 -22.47 -4.14
N LEU A 341 20.24 -23.22 -5.20
CA LEU A 341 19.40 -24.32 -5.66
C LEU A 341 19.10 -25.37 -4.56
N PRO A 342 20.06 -25.80 -3.72
CA PRO A 342 19.76 -26.73 -2.62
C PRO A 342 18.81 -26.14 -1.57
N ALA A 343 18.89 -24.82 -1.34
CA ALA A 343 17.96 -24.13 -0.46
C ALA A 343 16.56 -24.08 -1.07
N ILE A 344 16.45 -23.77 -2.37
CA ILE A 344 15.18 -23.82 -3.11
C ILE A 344 14.53 -25.19 -2.99
N GLU A 345 15.27 -26.28 -3.21
CA GLU A 345 14.76 -27.64 -3.09
C GLU A 345 14.23 -27.94 -1.68
N THR A 346 14.96 -27.50 -0.66
CA THR A 346 14.53 -27.62 0.74
C THR A 346 13.23 -26.86 1.00
N TRP A 347 13.12 -25.63 0.49
CA TRP A 347 11.91 -24.81 0.58
C TRP A 347 10.71 -25.44 -0.12
N LEU A 348 10.90 -26.04 -1.29
CA LEU A 348 9.84 -26.75 -2.01
C LEU A 348 9.36 -28.01 -1.26
N ALA A 349 10.28 -28.73 -0.60
CA ALA A 349 9.97 -29.94 0.15
C ALA A 349 9.22 -29.65 1.46
N ASP A 350 9.57 -28.56 2.15
CA ASP A 350 9.06 -28.23 3.48
C ASP A 350 8.00 -27.10 3.48
N SER A 351 7.55 -26.64 2.31
CA SER A 351 6.61 -25.51 2.17
C SER A 351 5.29 -25.71 2.90
N GLU A 352 4.77 -26.93 2.94
CA GLU A 352 3.48 -27.21 3.61
C GLU A 352 3.59 -27.07 5.13
N ALA A 353 4.70 -27.56 5.72
CA ALA A 353 4.96 -27.39 7.14
C ALA A 353 5.15 -25.92 7.49
N PHE A 354 5.87 -25.17 6.63
CA PHE A 354 5.97 -23.73 6.74
C PHE A 354 4.61 -23.03 6.71
N GLU A 355 3.78 -23.32 5.71
CA GLU A 355 2.47 -22.68 5.57
C GLU A 355 1.59 -22.91 6.79
N ARG A 356 1.47 -24.17 7.26
CA ARG A 356 0.66 -24.49 8.45
C ARG A 356 1.13 -23.72 9.67
N GLN A 357 2.43 -23.68 9.91
CA GLN A 357 3.03 -23.02 11.07
C GLN A 357 2.93 -21.50 10.98
N ALA A 358 3.16 -20.93 9.80
CA ALA A 358 3.02 -19.50 9.56
C ALA A 358 1.57 -19.05 9.79
N ARG A 359 0.59 -19.76 9.24
CA ARG A 359 -0.85 -19.48 9.48
C ARG A 359 -1.25 -19.63 10.95
N ALA A 360 -0.62 -20.54 11.70
CA ALA A 360 -0.85 -20.67 13.14
C ALA A 360 -0.20 -19.54 13.97
N ALA A 361 0.81 -18.86 13.41
CA ALA A 361 1.59 -17.82 14.08
C ALA A 361 1.05 -16.38 13.87
N VAL A 362 -0.19 -16.25 13.37
CA VAL A 362 -0.82 -14.95 13.11
C VAL A 362 -0.83 -14.08 14.39
N PRO A 363 -0.36 -12.82 14.33
CA PRO A 363 -0.33 -11.93 15.49
C PRO A 363 -1.74 -11.70 16.09
N GLY A 364 -1.86 -11.85 17.42
CA GLY A 364 -3.12 -11.57 18.15
C GLY A 364 -3.92 -12.78 18.65
N GLY A 365 -3.38 -14.00 18.51
CA GLY A 365 -3.87 -15.20 19.21
C GLY A 365 -4.94 -16.03 18.48
N PRO A 366 -5.36 -17.18 19.04
CA PRO A 366 -6.17 -18.21 18.35
C PRO A 366 -7.58 -17.77 17.93
N ALA A 367 -8.11 -16.69 18.52
CA ALA A 367 -9.37 -16.06 18.09
C ALA A 367 -9.30 -15.51 16.65
N ALA A 368 -8.10 -15.41 16.07
CA ALA A 368 -7.85 -14.99 14.69
C ALA A 368 -8.22 -16.04 13.62
N LEU A 369 -8.46 -17.31 13.98
CA LEU A 369 -8.88 -18.35 13.04
C LEU A 369 -10.36 -18.23 12.58
N SER A 370 -11.11 -17.26 13.12
CA SER A 370 -12.52 -17.02 12.74
C SER A 370 -12.72 -15.94 11.67
N ALA A 371 -11.65 -15.25 11.26
CA ALA A 371 -11.71 -14.44 10.03
C ALA A 371 -11.63 -15.40 8.83
N PRO A 372 -12.50 -15.28 7.81
CA PRO A 372 -12.48 -16.17 6.66
C PRO A 372 -11.09 -16.09 6.03
N SER A 373 -10.38 -17.22 6.01
CA SER A 373 -9.18 -17.35 5.20
C SER A 373 -9.58 -17.03 3.75
N PRO A 374 -8.90 -16.10 3.06
CA PRO A 374 -9.12 -15.92 1.64
C PRO A 374 -8.75 -17.24 0.97
N ARG A 375 -9.78 -17.97 0.52
CA ARG A 375 -9.57 -19.15 -0.32
C ARG A 375 -8.90 -18.65 -1.58
N LEU A 376 -7.73 -19.20 -1.90
CA LEU A 376 -7.19 -19.15 -3.25
C LEU A 376 -8.30 -19.65 -4.17
N LEU A 377 -8.82 -18.76 -5.01
CA LEU A 377 -9.71 -19.12 -6.09
C LEU A 377 -8.91 -19.99 -7.04
N THR A 378 -8.97 -21.31 -6.84
CA THR A 378 -8.67 -22.25 -7.91
C THR A 378 -9.67 -21.95 -9.02
N THR A 379 -9.19 -21.35 -10.09
CA THR A 379 -9.92 -21.11 -11.34
C THR A 379 -10.31 -22.47 -11.91
N ARG A 380 -11.48 -22.97 -11.49
CA ARG A 380 -12.16 -24.03 -12.22
C ARG A 380 -12.71 -23.39 -13.50
N PRO A 381 -12.37 -23.90 -14.70
CA PRO A 381 -12.96 -23.36 -15.93
C PRO A 381 -14.47 -23.55 -15.85
N ALA A 382 -15.22 -22.45 -16.01
CA ALA A 382 -16.66 -22.51 -16.15
C ALA A 382 -16.99 -23.29 -17.44
N PRO A 383 -17.95 -24.22 -17.43
CA PRO A 383 -18.38 -24.89 -18.65
C PRO A 383 -19.07 -23.86 -19.55
N LEU A 384 -18.68 -23.86 -20.83
CA LEU A 384 -19.26 -22.98 -21.86
C LEU A 384 -20.80 -23.14 -21.90
N PRO A 385 -21.57 -22.04 -21.96
CA PRO A 385 -23.01 -22.12 -22.10
C PRO A 385 -23.37 -22.66 -23.49
N SER A 386 -24.21 -23.69 -23.53
CA SER A 386 -24.78 -24.22 -24.77
C SER A 386 -25.62 -23.15 -25.49
N PRO A 387 -25.61 -23.10 -26.83
CA PRO A 387 -26.36 -22.10 -27.58
C PRO A 387 -27.86 -22.33 -27.43
N ARG A 388 -28.56 -21.32 -26.90
CA ARG A 388 -30.01 -21.32 -26.75
C ARG A 388 -30.65 -20.98 -28.10
N ALA A 389 -31.60 -21.82 -28.51
CA ALA A 389 -32.35 -21.73 -29.76
C ALA A 389 -32.96 -20.33 -29.99
N ALA A 390 -32.79 -19.83 -31.21
CA ALA A 390 -33.38 -18.58 -31.67
C ALA A 390 -34.91 -18.69 -31.73
N ALA A 391 -35.61 -17.88 -30.92
CA ALA A 391 -37.02 -17.63 -31.09
C ALA A 391 -37.20 -16.57 -32.19
N ALA A 392 -37.92 -16.92 -33.24
CA ALA A 392 -38.28 -16.03 -34.33
C ALA A 392 -39.18 -14.89 -33.82
N VAL A 393 -38.75 -13.64 -34.04
CA VAL A 393 -39.62 -12.46 -33.95
C VAL A 393 -39.75 -11.90 -35.36
N THR A 394 -40.98 -11.94 -35.85
CA THR A 394 -41.39 -11.45 -37.17
C THR A 394 -41.64 -9.95 -37.07
N GLU A 395 -40.69 -9.13 -37.50
CA GLU A 395 -40.88 -7.67 -37.56
C GLU A 395 -41.22 -7.23 -38.99
N ARG A 396 -42.47 -6.79 -39.17
CA ARG A 396 -42.93 -6.11 -40.40
C ARG A 396 -42.30 -4.73 -40.46
N ARG A 397 -41.42 -4.50 -41.44
CA ARG A 397 -40.90 -3.17 -41.79
C ARG A 397 -41.95 -2.36 -42.54
N THR A 398 -42.41 -1.27 -41.95
CA THR A 398 -43.03 -0.13 -42.65
C THR A 398 -42.05 1.04 -42.64
N TRP A 399 -41.61 1.47 -43.82
CA TRP A 399 -40.73 2.62 -44.01
C TRP A 399 -41.54 3.92 -44.10
N PRO A 400 -41.11 5.03 -43.48
CA PRO A 400 -41.65 6.35 -43.79
C PRO A 400 -40.80 7.06 -44.85
N VAL A 401 -41.50 7.50 -45.91
CA VAL A 401 -41.01 8.40 -46.97
C VAL A 401 -40.98 9.84 -46.42
N TRP A 402 -39.88 10.55 -46.62
CA TRP A 402 -39.77 11.99 -46.34
C TRP A 402 -39.93 12.80 -47.64
N PRO A 403 -40.78 13.84 -47.69
CA PRO A 403 -40.90 14.72 -48.84
C PRO A 403 -39.85 15.85 -48.79
N GLY A 404 -39.25 16.14 -49.95
CA GLY A 404 -38.31 17.24 -50.14
C GLY A 404 -38.99 18.59 -50.25
N THR A 405 -38.32 19.62 -49.72
CA THR A 405 -38.60 21.04 -49.93
C THR A 405 -37.50 21.64 -50.79
N ALA A 406 -37.89 22.11 -51.97
CA ALA A 406 -37.17 23.12 -52.73
C ALA A 406 -37.64 24.50 -52.26
N LEU A 407 -36.73 25.46 -52.09
CA LEU A 407 -36.80 26.79 -52.70
C LEU A 407 -35.64 27.69 -52.21
N SER A 408 -35.00 28.30 -53.22
CA SER A 408 -34.19 29.52 -53.26
C SER A 408 -32.77 29.50 -52.68
#